data_AF-A0A814L5P7-F1
#
_entry.id   AF-A0A814L5P7-F1
#
_cell.length_a   1.000
_cell.length_b   1.000
_cell.length_c   1.000
_cell.angle_alpha   90.00
_cell.angle_beta   90.00
_cell.angle_gamma   90.00
#
_symmetry.space_group_name_H-M   'P 1'
#
loop_
_entity.id
_entity.type
_entity.pdbx_description
1 polymer ?
#
loop_
_entity_poly.entity_id
_entity_poly.type
_entity_poly.pdbx_seq_one_letter_code
_entity_poly.pdbx_strand_id
1 'polypeptide(L)'
;MKLLLFFLIFVILFINCIKATSVGGSNNRRPINQFNNNGNKMFLKGDGRQNNQINPNGNQIYNDDEGRRLIIKGDGSKIYDDDLGRRLTKKPDGTKIFENYDGRKVIEFPNGNRIYEYIDGRRIYDFVN
;
A
#
# COMPACT_ATOMS: atom_id res chain seq x y z
N MET A 1 4.87 25.02 3.93
CA MET A 1 5.17 24.14 5.08
C MET A 1 4.09 23.09 5.39
N LYS A 2 2.85 23.17 4.88
CA LYS A 2 1.80 22.17 5.17
C LYS A 2 1.97 20.80 4.48
N LEU A 3 2.65 20.74 3.33
CA LEU A 3 2.82 19.50 2.55
C LEU A 3 3.84 18.52 3.18
N LEU A 4 4.88 19.05 3.85
CA LEU A 4 5.92 18.25 4.50
C LEU A 4 5.41 17.54 5.77
N LEU A 5 4.49 18.19 6.49
CA LEU A 5 3.85 17.62 7.70
C LEU A 5 2.89 16.48 7.33
N PHE A 6 2.19 16.59 6.20
CA PHE A 6 1.33 15.54 5.64
C PHE A 6 2.11 14.26 5.29
N PHE A 7 3.33 14.42 4.76
CA PHE A 7 4.24 13.34 4.39
C PHE A 7 4.75 12.55 5.61
N LEU A 8 5.09 13.26 6.70
CA LEU A 8 5.63 12.64 7.92
C LEU A 8 4.56 11.84 8.69
N ILE A 9 3.33 12.36 8.75
CA ILE A 9 2.21 11.71 9.45
C ILE A 9 1.79 10.42 8.75
N PHE A 10 1.78 10.40 7.41
CA PHE A 10 1.39 9.21 6.63
C PHE A 10 2.40 8.06 6.78
N VAL A 11 3.70 8.36 6.83
CA VAL A 11 4.76 7.35 7.02
C VAL A 11 4.77 6.81 8.46
N ILE A 12 4.55 7.65 9.48
CA ILE A 12 4.57 7.25 10.89
C ILE A 12 3.32 6.44 11.29
N LEU A 13 2.13 6.79 10.79
CA LEU A 13 0.89 6.07 11.10
C LEU A 13 0.88 4.64 10.52
N PHE A 14 1.43 4.45 9.32
CA PHE A 14 1.42 3.12 8.68
C PHE A 14 2.50 2.16 9.22
N ILE A 15 3.66 2.64 9.67
CA ILE A 15 4.69 1.78 10.30
C ILE A 15 4.15 1.18 11.61
N ASN A 16 3.35 1.93 12.36
CA ASN A 16 2.78 1.45 13.62
C ASN A 16 1.56 0.55 13.43
N CYS A 17 0.82 0.67 12.32
CA CYS A 17 -0.36 -0.16 12.09
C CYS A 17 -0.01 -1.63 11.82
N ILE A 18 1.15 -1.90 11.21
CA ILE A 18 1.61 -3.28 10.93
C ILE A 18 2.02 -4.04 12.22
N LYS A 19 2.26 -3.34 13.34
CA LYS A 19 2.61 -3.99 14.62
C LYS A 19 1.40 -4.51 15.41
N ALA A 20 0.18 -4.09 15.06
CA ALA A 20 -1.02 -4.42 15.83
C ALA A 20 -1.94 -5.36 15.04
N THR A 21 -1.59 -6.64 14.97
CA THR A 21 -2.59 -7.69 14.70
C THR A 21 -2.17 -9.02 15.31
N SER A 22 -2.12 -9.06 16.64
CA SER A 22 -2.32 -10.30 17.38
C SER A 22 -3.34 -10.02 18.48
N VAL A 23 -4.61 -10.34 18.24
CA VAL A 23 -5.59 -10.55 19.31
C VAL A 23 -6.43 -11.76 18.93
N GLY A 24 -6.30 -12.80 19.74
CA GLY A 24 -7.14 -13.98 19.68
C GLY A 24 -8.58 -13.64 20.00
N GLY A 25 -9.49 -14.19 19.20
CA GLY A 25 -10.93 -14.21 19.44
C GLY A 25 -11.45 -15.58 19.03
N SER A 26 -11.85 -16.36 20.03
CA SER A 26 -12.49 -17.67 19.90
C SER A 26 -13.64 -17.62 18.89
N ASN A 27 -13.50 -18.30 17.75
CA ASN A 27 -14.57 -18.99 17.02
C ASN A 27 -13.92 -19.94 15.99
N ASN A 28 -14.29 -21.21 16.06
CA ASN A 28 -13.71 -22.37 15.37
C ASN A 28 -13.88 -22.41 13.84
N ARG A 29 -13.59 -21.31 13.13
CA ARG A 29 -13.53 -21.27 11.65
C ARG A 29 -12.08 -21.10 11.25
N ARG A 30 -11.41 -22.23 10.99
CA ARG A 30 -10.06 -22.25 10.42
C ARG A 30 -10.04 -21.36 9.16
N PRO A 31 -9.03 -20.51 8.95
CA PRO A 31 -8.88 -19.78 7.70
C PRO A 31 -8.90 -20.78 6.55
N ILE A 32 -9.90 -20.67 5.67
CA ILE A 32 -10.08 -21.61 4.56
C ILE A 32 -9.11 -21.18 3.48
N ASN A 33 -8.11 -22.02 3.18
CA ASN A 33 -7.32 -21.89 1.97
C ASN A 33 -8.24 -22.25 0.80
N GLN A 34 -8.76 -21.25 0.08
CA GLN A 34 -9.56 -21.47 -1.11
C GLN A 34 -8.76 -21.08 -2.35
N PHE A 35 -8.81 -21.89 -3.40
CA PHE A 35 -8.33 -21.47 -4.71
C PHE A 35 -9.52 -20.93 -5.50
N ASN A 36 -9.40 -19.75 -6.10
CA ASN A 36 -10.39 -19.31 -7.07
C ASN A 36 -10.12 -19.92 -8.45
N ASN A 37 -11.08 -19.78 -9.39
CA ASN A 37 -10.97 -20.32 -10.76
C ASN A 37 -9.74 -19.80 -11.52
N ASN A 38 -9.09 -18.73 -11.04
CA ASN A 38 -7.90 -18.15 -11.62
C ASN A 38 -6.59 -18.68 -10.96
N GLY A 39 -6.68 -19.68 -10.09
CA GLY A 39 -5.54 -20.29 -9.40
C GLY A 39 -4.97 -19.46 -8.25
N ASN A 40 -5.63 -18.36 -7.85
CA ASN A 40 -5.16 -17.55 -6.73
C ASN A 40 -5.51 -18.24 -5.40
N LYS A 41 -4.57 -18.26 -4.47
CA LYS A 41 -4.79 -18.74 -3.10
C LYS A 41 -5.38 -17.60 -2.27
N MET A 42 -6.57 -17.82 -1.74
CA MET A 42 -7.35 -16.87 -0.95
C MET A 42 -7.33 -17.29 0.52
N PHE A 43 -7.14 -16.32 1.41
CA PHE A 43 -7.28 -16.48 2.85
C PHE A 43 -8.49 -15.66 3.30
N LEU A 44 -9.54 -16.34 3.73
CA LEU A 44 -10.76 -15.71 4.21
C LEU A 44 -10.72 -15.56 5.74
N LYS A 45 -11.32 -14.48 6.23
CA LYS A 45 -11.69 -14.30 7.64
C LYS A 45 -12.84 -15.24 8.00
N GLY A 46 -13.07 -15.45 9.30
CA GLY A 46 -14.15 -16.32 9.79
C GLY A 46 -15.57 -15.86 9.39
N ASP A 47 -15.73 -14.60 9.00
CA ASP A 47 -16.96 -13.98 8.49
C ASP A 47 -17.12 -14.11 6.95
N GLY A 48 -16.15 -14.73 6.26
CA GLY A 48 -16.14 -14.90 4.81
C GLY A 48 -15.52 -13.75 4.02
N ARG A 49 -15.10 -12.65 4.66
CA ARG A 49 -14.39 -11.56 3.97
C ARG A 49 -12.98 -11.99 3.57
N GLN A 50 -12.49 -11.51 2.44
CA GLN A 50 -11.12 -11.78 1.99
C GLN A 50 -10.11 -11.01 2.84
N ASN A 51 -9.25 -11.74 3.54
CA ASN A 51 -8.13 -11.18 4.28
C ASN A 51 -6.96 -10.95 3.31
N ASN A 52 -6.45 -12.04 2.73
CA ASN A 52 -5.23 -12.03 1.91
C ASN A 52 -5.40 -12.87 0.65
N GLN A 53 -4.58 -12.60 -0.36
CA GLN A 53 -4.52 -13.36 -1.60
C GLN A 53 -3.08 -13.50 -2.08
N ILE A 54 -2.75 -14.66 -2.63
CA ILE A 54 -1.47 -14.91 -3.31
C ILE A 54 -1.79 -15.36 -4.74
N ASN A 55 -1.25 -14.63 -5.71
CA ASN A 55 -1.41 -14.93 -7.12
C ASN A 55 -0.31 -15.88 -7.59
N PRO A 56 -0.56 -16.70 -8.64
CA PRO A 56 0.46 -17.55 -9.24
C PRO A 56 1.72 -16.80 -9.72
N ASN A 57 1.57 -15.51 -10.07
CA ASN A 57 2.68 -14.65 -10.48
C ASN A 57 3.53 -14.11 -9.31
N GLY A 58 3.30 -14.60 -8.08
CA GLY A 58 4.02 -14.18 -6.88
C GLY A 58 3.50 -12.91 -6.21
N ASN A 59 2.51 -12.23 -6.81
CA ASN A 59 1.91 -11.07 -6.17
C ASN A 59 1.11 -11.48 -4.93
N GLN A 60 1.24 -10.70 -3.86
CA GLN A 60 0.51 -10.89 -2.62
C GLN A 60 -0.34 -9.64 -2.34
N ILE A 61 -1.59 -9.84 -1.94
CA ILE A 61 -2.53 -8.78 -1.62
C ILE A 61 -3.01 -9.00 -0.18
N TYR A 62 -2.98 -7.94 0.61
CA TYR A 62 -3.45 -7.90 1.99
C TYR A 62 -4.46 -6.77 2.09
N ASN A 63 -5.66 -7.06 2.59
CA ASN A 63 -6.68 -6.06 2.86
C ASN A 63 -6.98 -6.06 4.36
N ASP A 64 -7.17 -4.89 4.95
CA ASP A 64 -7.67 -4.78 6.32
C ASP A 64 -9.17 -4.46 6.36
N ASP A 65 -9.72 -4.38 7.57
CA ASP A 65 -11.14 -4.09 7.79
C ASP A 65 -11.53 -2.63 7.51
N GLU A 66 -10.54 -1.74 7.44
CA GLU A 66 -10.73 -0.30 7.23
C GLU A 66 -10.70 0.06 5.74
N GLY A 67 -10.50 -0.91 4.85
CA GLY A 67 -10.46 -0.69 3.41
C GLY A 67 -9.08 -0.32 2.86
N ARG A 68 -8.03 -0.40 3.69
CA ARG A 68 -6.65 -0.19 3.26
C ARG A 68 -6.10 -1.48 2.66
N ARG A 69 -5.18 -1.33 1.70
CA ARG A 69 -4.64 -2.45 0.93
C ARG A 69 -3.12 -2.36 0.77
N LEU A 70 -2.44 -3.48 0.99
CA LEU A 70 -1.04 -3.68 0.65
C LEU A 70 -0.91 -4.71 -0.48
N ILE A 71 -0.22 -4.34 -1.55
CA ILE A 71 0.15 -5.24 -2.64
C ILE A 71 1.68 -5.36 -2.66
N ILE A 72 2.18 -6.58 -2.54
CA ILE A 72 3.58 -6.92 -2.77
C ILE A 72 3.66 -7.57 -4.15
N LYS A 73 4.40 -6.97 -5.06
CA LYS A 73 4.59 -7.51 -6.42
C LYS A 73 5.75 -8.49 -6.45
N GLY A 74 5.71 -9.43 -7.39
CA GLY A 74 6.81 -10.37 -7.64
C GLY A 74 8.13 -9.70 -8.00
N ASP A 75 8.10 -8.46 -8.51
CA ASP A 75 9.30 -7.65 -8.77
C ASP A 75 9.89 -6.97 -7.51
N GLY A 76 9.26 -7.13 -6.34
CA GLY A 76 9.67 -6.51 -5.08
C GLY A 76 9.02 -5.14 -4.80
N SER A 77 8.28 -4.57 -5.76
CA SER A 77 7.53 -3.35 -5.54
C SER A 77 6.43 -3.54 -4.48
N LYS A 78 6.17 -2.50 -3.69
CA LYS A 78 5.09 -2.49 -2.70
C LYS A 78 4.16 -1.33 -2.96
N ILE A 79 2.85 -1.60 -3.01
CA ILE A 79 1.81 -0.58 -3.18
C ILE A 79 0.96 -0.57 -1.91
N TYR A 80 0.75 0.61 -1.35
CA TYR A 80 -0.11 0.86 -0.21
C TYR A 80 -1.22 1.78 -0.67
N ASP A 81 -2.45 1.30 -0.62
CA ASP A 81 -3.64 2.13 -0.80
C ASP A 81 -4.29 2.33 0.56
N ASP A 82 -4.73 3.54 0.85
CA ASP A 82 -5.54 3.78 2.03
C ASP A 82 -7.05 3.89 1.69
N ASP A 83 -7.83 4.01 2.74
CA ASP A 83 -9.29 4.14 2.73
C ASP A 83 -9.79 5.47 2.13
N LEU A 84 -8.91 6.46 2.02
CA LEU A 84 -9.20 7.78 1.46
C LEU A 84 -8.79 7.90 -0.02
N GLY A 85 -8.32 6.82 -0.65
CA GLY A 85 -7.90 6.80 -2.05
C GLY A 85 -6.51 7.39 -2.31
N ARG A 86 -5.67 7.54 -1.29
CA ARG A 86 -4.25 7.87 -1.41
C ARG A 86 -3.45 6.60 -1.67
N ARG A 87 -2.39 6.72 -2.46
CA ARG A 87 -1.51 5.60 -2.85
C ARG A 87 -0.05 5.92 -2.61
N LEU A 88 0.69 4.97 -2.04
CA LEU A 88 2.14 4.96 -1.99
C LEU A 88 2.68 3.74 -2.72
N THR A 89 3.47 3.95 -3.77
CA THR A 89 4.25 2.90 -4.43
C THR A 89 5.72 3.02 -4.04
N LYS A 90 6.31 1.95 -3.52
CA LYS A 90 7.76 1.80 -3.32
C LYS A 90 8.29 0.84 -4.36
N LYS A 91 9.22 1.30 -5.18
CA LYS A 91 9.90 0.48 -6.19
C LYS A 91 11.16 -0.18 -5.60
N PRO A 92 11.65 -1.27 -6.22
CA PRO A 92 12.85 -1.98 -5.75
C PRO A 92 14.11 -1.12 -5.79
N ASP A 93 14.17 -0.16 -6.72
CA ASP A 93 15.26 0.81 -6.85
C ASP A 93 15.31 1.84 -5.70
N GLY A 94 14.30 1.86 -4.83
CA GLY A 94 14.14 2.83 -3.73
C GLY A 94 13.28 4.05 -4.08
N THR A 95 12.86 4.20 -5.34
CA THR A 95 11.96 5.27 -5.78
C THR A 95 10.61 5.12 -5.09
N LYS A 96 10.06 6.23 -4.57
CA LYS A 96 8.75 6.29 -3.95
C LYS A 96 7.84 7.20 -4.75
N ILE A 97 6.62 6.76 -5.00
CA ILE A 97 5.59 7.55 -5.68
C ILE A 97 4.41 7.68 -4.73
N PHE A 98 4.08 8.91 -4.37
CA PHE A 98 2.92 9.25 -3.57
C PHE A 98 1.88 9.86 -4.48
N GLU A 99 0.68 9.31 -4.53
CA GLU A 99 -0.46 9.84 -5.26
C GLU A 99 -1.54 10.20 -4.25
N ASN A 100 -2.03 11.43 -4.30
CA ASN A 100 -3.10 11.88 -3.43
C ASN A 100 -4.45 11.73 -4.14
N TYR A 101 -5.54 11.73 -3.38
CA TYR A 101 -6.90 11.54 -3.90
C TYR A 101 -7.32 12.62 -4.93
N ASP A 102 -6.68 13.79 -4.89
CA ASP A 102 -6.88 14.91 -5.81
C ASP A 102 -6.05 14.80 -7.11
N GLY A 103 -5.37 13.66 -7.33
CA GLY A 103 -4.57 13.39 -8.52
C GLY A 103 -3.16 13.96 -8.49
N ARG A 104 -2.79 14.73 -7.46
CA ARG A 104 -1.41 15.23 -7.30
C ARG A 104 -0.44 14.10 -6.97
N LYS A 105 0.78 14.19 -7.50
CA LYS A 105 1.82 13.17 -7.30
C LYS A 105 3.13 13.76 -6.82
N VAL A 106 3.83 12.99 -6.01
CA VAL A 106 5.22 13.25 -5.62
C VAL A 106 6.05 12.02 -5.92
N ILE A 107 7.08 12.18 -6.73
CA ILE A 107 8.07 11.13 -7.02
C ILE A 107 9.33 11.51 -6.24
N GLU A 108 9.74 10.67 -5.29
CA GLU A 108 10.99 10.80 -4.54
C GLU A 108 11.97 9.72 -5.02
N PHE A 109 13.13 10.15 -5.50
CA PHE A 109 14.19 9.28 -5.95
C PHE A 109 15.12 8.89 -4.79
N PRO A 110 15.87 7.78 -4.91
CA PRO A 110 16.79 7.31 -3.87
C PRO A 110 17.86 8.34 -3.49
N ASN A 111 18.25 9.20 -4.43
CA ASN A 111 19.22 10.28 -4.22
C ASN A 111 18.62 11.52 -3.52
N GLY A 112 17.34 11.48 -3.16
CA GLY A 112 16.65 12.59 -2.49
C GLY A 112 15.96 13.58 -3.44
N ASN A 113 16.21 13.52 -4.74
CA ASN A 113 15.55 14.37 -5.73
C ASN A 113 14.03 14.12 -5.73
N ARG A 114 13.25 15.17 -6.01
CA ARG A 114 11.79 15.10 -6.03
C ARG A 114 11.19 15.73 -7.28
N ILE A 115 10.08 15.15 -7.72
CA ILE A 115 9.21 15.74 -8.74
C ILE A 115 7.81 15.85 -8.16
N TYR A 116 7.24 17.05 -8.23
CA TYR A 116 5.85 17.32 -7.88
C TYR A 116 5.04 17.46 -9.17
N GLU A 117 4.05 16.60 -9.37
CA GLU A 117 3.12 16.67 -10.50
C GLU A 117 1.75 17.14 -10.02
N TYR A 118 1.20 18.14 -10.69
CA TYR A 118 -0.13 18.70 -10.41
C TYR A 118 -1.14 18.22 -11.46
N ILE A 119 -2.43 18.30 -11.13
CA ILE A 119 -3.52 17.82 -11.98
C ILE A 119 -3.62 18.56 -13.33
N ASP A 120 -3.12 19.80 -13.39
CA ASP A 120 -3.03 20.61 -14.61
C ASP A 120 -1.83 20.21 -15.50
N GLY A 121 -1.08 19.18 -15.13
CA GLY A 121 0.11 18.71 -15.83
C GLY A 121 1.38 19.48 -15.48
N ARG A 122 1.31 20.50 -14.62
CA ARG A 122 2.50 21.24 -14.16
C ARG A 122 3.43 20.30 -13.38
N ARG A 123 4.73 20.43 -13.62
CA ARG A 123 5.80 19.73 -12.89
C ARG A 123 6.75 20.69 -12.22
N ILE A 124 7.12 20.41 -10.97
CA ILE A 124 8.20 21.10 -10.25
C ILE A 124 9.27 20.07 -9.93
N TYR A 125 10.52 20.37 -10.32
CA TYR A 125 11.69 19.56 -10.03
C TYR A 125 12.44 20.18 -8.86
N ASP A 126 12.70 19.39 -7.84
CA ASP A 126 13.42 19.77 -6.63
C ASP A 126 14.64 18.84 -6.50
N PHE A 127 15.81 19.36 -6.85
CA PHE A 127 17.06 18.61 -6.87
C PHE A 127 17.84 18.91 -5.59
N VAL A 128 18.31 17.86 -4.92
CA VAL A 128 19.22 18.01 -3.79
C VAL A 128 20.60 18.32 -4.37
N ASN A 129 21.12 19.52 -4.09
CA ASN A 129 22.48 19.92 -4.45
C ASN A 129 23.50 19.35 -3.47
#